data_AF-A0A940HY36-F1
#
_entry.id   AF-A0A940HY36-F1
#
_cell.length_a   1.000
_cell.length_b   1.000
_cell.length_c   1.000
_cell.angle_alpha   90.00
_cell.angle_beta   90.00
_cell.angle_gamma   90.00
#
_symmetry.space_group_name_H-M   'P 1'
#
loop_
_entity.id
_entity.type
_entity.pdbx_description
1 polymer ?
#
loop_
_entity_poly.entity_id
_entity_poly.type
_entity_poly.pdbx_seq_one_letter_code
_entity_poly.pdbx_strand_id
1 'polypeptide(L)'
;QVERHVNVPFSPLAKKNKFSGLRGGNNNASTRILMNPATMIGGYAQFSYYTNYWGPSPSERDHGVIIRKMPLGKEKKPIYQEKDLDKVPTGERE
;
A
#
# COMPACT_ATOMS: atom_id res chain seq x y z
N GLN A 1 -4.33 -10.74 -3.98
CA GLN A 1 -3.20 -10.20 -4.75
C GLN A 1 -3.77 -9.59 -6.03
N VAL A 2 -4.06 -8.29 -6.03
CA VAL A 2 -4.51 -7.59 -7.25
C VAL A 2 -3.26 -6.95 -7.87
N GLU A 3 -2.93 -7.34 -9.09
CA GLU A 3 -1.79 -6.81 -9.82
C GLU A 3 -2.03 -5.34 -10.23
N ARG A 4 -0.94 -4.63 -10.55
CA ARG A 4 -0.96 -3.24 -11.03
C ARG A 4 -1.43 -3.20 -12.50
N HIS A 5 -2.68 -3.57 -12.74
CA HIS A 5 -3.29 -3.62 -14.06
C HIS A 5 -3.59 -2.23 -14.64
N VAL A 6 -3.92 -2.19 -15.94
CA VAL A 6 -4.26 -0.97 -16.72
C VAL A 6 -5.37 -0.12 -16.09
N ASN A 7 -6.26 -0.74 -15.32
CA ASN A 7 -7.43 -0.08 -14.71
C ASN A 7 -7.11 0.66 -13.39
N VAL A 8 -5.89 0.57 -12.86
CA VAL A 8 -5.52 1.28 -11.62
C VAL A 8 -4.89 2.63 -11.98
N PRO A 9 -5.42 3.76 -11.48
CA PRO A 9 -4.89 5.08 -11.81
C PRO A 9 -3.47 5.28 -11.26
N PHE A 10 -2.72 6.17 -11.90
CA PHE A 10 -1.37 6.54 -11.45
C PHE A 10 -1.38 7.35 -10.16
N SER A 11 -0.35 7.17 -9.33
CA SER A 11 -0.18 7.92 -8.07
C SER A 11 0.49 9.28 -8.31
N PRO A 12 -0.18 10.41 -8.00
CA PRO A 12 0.38 11.75 -8.16
C PRO A 12 1.56 12.05 -7.23
N LEU A 13 1.56 11.46 -6.03
CA LEU A 13 2.60 11.68 -5.02
C LEU A 13 3.89 10.92 -5.33
N ALA A 14 3.80 9.79 -6.04
CA ALA A 14 4.97 9.04 -6.45
C ALA A 14 5.89 9.94 -7.31
N LYS A 15 5.32 10.60 -8.34
CA LYS A 15 6.03 11.57 -9.18
C LYS A 15 6.60 12.73 -8.36
N LYS A 16 5.80 13.35 -7.48
CA LYS A 16 6.24 14.48 -6.64
C LYS A 16 7.43 14.14 -5.75
N ASN A 17 7.40 12.98 -5.10
CA ASN A 17 8.41 12.58 -4.13
C ASN A 17 9.57 11.80 -4.77
N LYS A 18 9.66 11.76 -6.11
CA LYS A 18 10.65 10.98 -6.88
C LYS A 18 10.68 9.49 -6.49
N PHE A 19 9.63 8.98 -5.87
CA PHE A 19 9.44 7.54 -5.64
C PHE A 19 8.88 6.92 -6.92
N SER A 20 9.31 5.69 -7.24
CA SER A 20 9.08 5.06 -8.55
C SER A 20 7.64 5.22 -9.07
N GLY A 21 7.50 5.55 -10.36
CA GLY A 21 6.24 5.81 -11.08
C GLY A 21 5.32 4.61 -11.20
N LEU A 22 4.79 4.12 -10.08
CA LEU A 22 3.89 2.98 -10.04
C LEU A 22 2.45 3.44 -9.80
N ARG A 23 1.53 2.72 -10.46
CA ARG A 23 0.08 2.80 -10.25
C ARG A 23 -0.26 2.72 -8.76
N GLY A 24 -1.44 3.21 -8.39
CA GLY A 24 -1.93 3.12 -7.02
C GLY A 24 -1.76 1.71 -6.42
N GLY A 25 -1.35 1.64 -5.16
CA GLY A 25 -1.24 0.38 -4.44
C GLY A 25 -2.61 -0.25 -4.16
N ASN A 26 -2.60 -1.51 -3.71
CA ASN A 26 -3.81 -2.20 -3.23
C ASN A 26 -4.01 -1.98 -1.72
N ASN A 27 -4.99 -2.66 -1.14
CA ASN A 27 -5.26 -2.67 0.30
C ASN A 27 -4.05 -3.07 1.17
N ASN A 28 -3.15 -3.91 0.65
CA ASN A 28 -1.97 -4.37 1.35
C ASN A 28 -0.74 -3.49 1.08
N ALA A 29 -0.87 -2.42 0.28
CA ALA A 29 0.23 -1.50 0.03
C ALA A 29 0.54 -0.60 1.24
N SER A 30 -0.45 -0.37 2.10
CA SER A 30 -0.28 0.37 3.35
C SER A 30 -0.03 -0.52 4.56
N THR A 31 -0.20 -1.84 4.44
CA THR A 31 -0.02 -2.76 5.57
C THR A 31 1.47 -3.03 5.80
N ARG A 32 1.81 -3.33 7.05
CA ARG A 32 3.15 -3.77 7.48
C ARG A 32 3.00 -4.97 8.38
N ILE A 33 3.92 -5.93 8.27
CA ILE A 33 3.97 -7.08 9.17
C ILE A 33 4.42 -6.59 10.55
N LEU A 34 3.52 -6.70 11.53
CA LEU A 34 3.79 -6.48 12.94
C LEU A 34 3.67 -7.83 13.65
N MET A 35 4.75 -8.31 14.26
CA MET A 35 4.76 -9.57 14.99
C MET A 35 4.53 -9.31 16.47
N ASN A 36 3.62 -10.08 17.08
CA ASN A 36 3.40 -10.05 18.51
C ASN A 36 4.41 -11.00 19.21
N PRO A 37 5.26 -10.51 20.13
CA PRO A 37 6.22 -11.37 20.83
C PRO A 37 5.58 -12.51 21.62
N ALA A 38 4.34 -12.34 22.13
CA ALA A 38 3.65 -13.38 22.89
C ALA A 38 3.39 -14.65 22.06
N THR A 39 3.20 -14.52 20.75
CA THR A 39 2.97 -15.65 19.84
C THR A 39 4.26 -16.22 19.25
N MET A 40 5.42 -15.69 19.65
CA MET A 40 6.75 -16.20 19.27
C MET A 40 7.34 -17.18 20.31
N ILE A 41 6.64 -17.43 21.42
CA ILE A 41 7.05 -18.38 22.45
C ILE A 41 7.12 -19.80 21.85
N GLY A 42 8.11 -20.59 22.25
CA GLY A 42 8.31 -21.97 21.80
C GLY A 42 8.92 -22.85 22.89
N GLY A 43 8.75 -24.17 22.77
CA GLY A 43 9.34 -25.14 23.70
C GLY A 43 8.66 -25.21 25.06
N TYR A 44 7.42 -24.74 25.16
CA TYR A 44 6.67 -24.70 26.42
C TYR A 44 5.34 -25.47 26.29
N ALA A 45 5.41 -26.79 26.36
CA ALA A 45 4.26 -27.70 26.24
C ALA A 45 3.40 -27.35 25.01
N GLN A 46 2.16 -26.85 25.21
CA GLN A 46 1.27 -26.45 24.13
C GLN A 46 1.79 -25.29 23.27
N PHE A 47 2.68 -24.44 23.81
CA PHE A 47 3.34 -23.37 23.06
C PHE A 47 4.64 -23.90 22.44
N SER A 48 4.48 -24.78 21.46
CA SER A 48 5.57 -25.37 20.70
C SER A 48 5.30 -25.22 19.21
N TYR A 49 6.33 -24.87 18.44
CA TYR A 49 6.21 -24.69 17.00
C TYR A 49 5.92 -26.02 16.29
N TYR A 50 4.89 -26.03 15.46
CA TYR A 50 4.64 -27.03 14.43
C TYR A 50 4.01 -26.34 13.22
N THR A 51 4.21 -26.90 12.03
CA THR A 51 3.74 -26.30 10.76
C THR A 51 2.26 -25.94 10.85
N ASN A 52 1.94 -24.64 10.72
CA ASN A 52 0.59 -24.08 10.82
C ASN A 52 -0.15 -24.31 12.16
N TYR A 53 0.53 -24.73 13.23
CA TYR A 53 -0.05 -24.92 14.56
C TYR A 53 0.21 -23.74 15.50
N TRP A 54 1.45 -23.23 15.53
CA TRP A 54 1.85 -22.14 16.43
C TRP A 54 2.83 -21.19 15.74
N GLY A 55 2.67 -19.88 15.97
CA GLY A 55 3.56 -18.85 15.44
C GLY A 55 2.91 -17.47 15.36
N PRO A 56 3.69 -16.45 14.96
CA PRO A 56 3.19 -15.08 14.84
C PRO A 56 2.21 -14.94 13.68
N SER A 57 0.99 -14.50 13.98
CA SER A 57 -0.01 -14.13 12.97
C SER A 57 0.08 -12.63 12.65
N PRO A 58 0.20 -12.23 11.37
CA PRO A 58 0.21 -10.82 10.99
C PRO A 58 -1.21 -10.24 11.05
N SER A 59 -1.49 -9.41 12.06
CA SER A 59 -2.74 -8.63 12.12
C SER A 59 -2.66 -7.43 11.16
N GLU A 60 -3.70 -7.24 10.36
CA GLU A 60 -3.87 -6.07 9.49
C GLU A 60 -4.96 -5.11 9.99
N ARG A 61 -5.61 -5.34 11.14
CA ARG A 61 -6.76 -4.52 11.56
C ARG A 61 -6.37 -3.24 12.30
N ASP A 62 -5.17 -3.21 12.87
CA ASP A 62 -4.74 -2.14 13.78
C ASP A 62 -3.99 -1.01 13.08
N HIS A 63 -3.78 -1.09 11.76
CA HIS A 63 -3.05 -0.06 11.01
C HIS A 63 -3.92 1.16 10.72
N GLY A 64 -3.34 2.35 10.87
CA GLY A 64 -3.95 3.62 10.48
C GLY A 64 -3.45 4.09 9.11
N VAL A 65 -4.32 4.76 8.35
CA VAL A 65 -3.96 5.38 7.06
C VAL A 65 -4.41 6.83 7.01
N ILE A 66 -3.61 7.67 6.36
CA ILE A 66 -3.97 9.07 6.08
C ILE A 66 -4.70 9.14 4.75
N ILE A 67 -5.97 9.55 4.79
CA ILE A 67 -6.79 9.72 3.59
C ILE A 67 -6.71 11.16 3.11
N ARG A 68 -6.48 11.33 1.81
CA ARG A 68 -6.53 12.64 1.14
C ARG A 68 -7.28 12.53 -0.17
N LYS A 69 -7.87 13.65 -0.60
CA LYS A 69 -8.44 13.73 -1.95
C LYS A 69 -7.32 13.61 -3.00
N MET A 70 -7.53 12.74 -3.99
CA MET A 70 -6.61 12.61 -5.12
C MET A 70 -6.71 13.87 -6.01
N PRO A 71 -5.57 14.49 -6.39
CA PRO A 71 -5.59 15.55 -7.39
C PRO A 71 -5.95 14.96 -8.75
N LEU A 72 -7.01 15.50 -9.35
CA LEU A 72 -7.45 15.10 -10.69
C LEU A 72 -6.58 15.79 -11.75
N GLY A 73 -6.45 15.18 -12.93
CA GLY A 73 -5.79 15.83 -14.07
C GLY A 73 -6.56 17.06 -14.56
N LYS A 74 -5.99 17.78 -15.55
CA LYS A 74 -6.60 18.99 -16.15
C LYS A 74 -8.07 18.83 -16.56
N GLU A 75 -8.46 17.65 -17.05
CA GLU A 75 -9.85 17.33 -17.46
C GLU A 75 -10.77 16.86 -16.31
N LYS A 76 -10.35 16.99 -15.04
CA LYS A 76 -11.05 16.41 -13.87
C LYS A 76 -11.25 14.88 -13.93
N LYS A 77 -10.46 14.17 -14.74
CA LYS A 77 -10.49 12.71 -14.88
C LYS A 77 -9.28 12.05 -14.18
N PRO A 78 -9.41 10.81 -13.68
CA PRO A 78 -8.28 9.99 -13.26
C PRO A 78 -7.40 9.62 -14.46
N ILE A 79 -6.10 9.49 -14.24
CA ILE A 79 -5.12 9.18 -15.29
C ILE A 79 -4.76 7.70 -15.21
N TYR A 80 -4.99 6.99 -16.32
CA TYR A 80 -4.75 5.54 -16.45
C TYR A 80 -3.57 5.19 -17.37
N GLN A 81 -3.19 6.11 -18.26
CA GLN A 81 -2.14 5.92 -19.26
C GLN A 81 -0.89 6.72 -18.89
N GLU A 82 0.29 6.16 -19.16
CA GLU A 82 1.58 6.80 -18.87
C GLU A 82 1.80 8.08 -19.68
N LYS A 83 1.32 8.12 -20.93
CA LYS A 83 1.41 9.31 -21.80
C LYS A 83 0.74 10.56 -21.22
N ASP A 84 -0.25 10.36 -20.35
CA ASP A 84 -1.04 11.43 -19.75
C ASP A 84 -0.52 11.83 -18.37
N LEU A 85 0.61 11.26 -17.93
CA LEU A 85 1.20 11.49 -16.61
C LEU A 85 1.64 12.95 -16.38
N ASP A 86 1.93 13.70 -17.45
CA ASP A 86 2.29 15.12 -17.36
C ASP A 86 1.10 16.03 -17.05
N LYS A 87 -0.12 15.50 -17.12
CA LYS A 87 -1.35 16.23 -16.76
C LYS A 87 -1.65 16.18 -15.26
N VAL A 88 -0.87 15.43 -14.48
CA VAL A 88 -1.00 15.38 -13.02
C VAL A 88 -0.58 16.72 -12.43
N PRO A 89 -1.42 17.36 -11.58
CA PRO A 89 -0.99 18.54 -10.84
C PRO A 89 0.07 18.12 -9.82
N THR A 90 1.35 18.37 -10.12
CA THR A 90 2.48 18.03 -9.24
C THR A 90 2.52 18.90 -7.96
N GLY A 91 1.61 19.87 -7.83
CA GLY A 91 1.55 20.76 -6.68
C GLY A 91 2.63 21.84 -6.70
N GLU A 92 3.33 22.02 -7.82
CA GLU A 92 3.88 23.31 -8.20
C GLU A 92 2.67 24.20 -8.52
N ARG A 93 2.13 24.82 -7.47
CA ARG A 93 1.31 26.02 -7.64
C ARG A 93 2.29 27.14 -7.97
N GLU A 94 1.90 28.01 -8.89
CA GLU A 94 2.44 29.38 -8.96
C GLU A 94 2.47 30.01 -7.56
#